data_AF-A0A067FSG2-F1
#
_entry.id   AF-A0A067FSG2-F1
#
_cell.length_a   1.000
_cell.length_b   1.000
_cell.length_c   1.000
_cell.angle_alpha   90.00
_cell.angle_beta   90.00
_cell.angle_gamma   90.00
#
_symmetry.space_group_name_H-M   'P 1'
#
loop_
_entity.id
_entity.type
_entity.pdbx_description
1 polymer ?
#
loop_
_entity_poly.entity_id
_entity_poly.type
_entity_poly.pdbx_seq_one_letter_code
_entity_poly.pdbx_strand_id
1 'polypeptide(L)'
;MFDVMYKTDGIGLSAPQVGINVQLMVFNPVGERGEGEEIVLVNPRVNKYSNKMIPYEEGCLSFPGIHADVERPESVKIDARDINGARFSVSLSDLPARVFQHEFDHLQVFVL
;
A
#
# COMPACT_ATOMS: atom_id res chain seq x y z
N MET A 1 5.53 -7.18 10.24
CA MET A 1 5.12 -5.95 9.52
C MET A 1 3.76 -5.48 10.00
N PHE A 2 2.70 -6.30 9.95
CA PHE A 2 1.39 -5.94 10.52
C PHE A 2 1.44 -5.45 11.98
N ASP A 3 2.20 -6.11 12.86
CA ASP A 3 2.33 -5.64 14.25
C ASP A 3 2.87 -4.20 14.36
N VAL A 4 3.79 -3.81 13.47
CA VAL A 4 4.31 -2.43 13.42
C VAL A 4 3.27 -1.49 12.85
N MET A 5 2.64 -1.87 11.75
CA MET A 5 1.57 -1.11 11.08
C MET A 5 0.45 -0.75 12.07
N TYR A 6 -0.07 -1.74 12.81
CA TYR A 6 -1.11 -1.54 13.81
C TYR A 6 -0.64 -0.75 15.03
N LYS A 7 0.62 -0.95 15.46
CA LYS A 7 1.18 -0.20 16.60
C LYS A 7 1.31 1.30 16.30
N THR A 8 1.39 1.67 15.03
CA THR A 8 1.53 3.06 14.57
C THR A 8 0.23 3.61 13.95
N ASP A 9 -0.91 2.96 14.20
CA ASP A 9 -2.23 3.34 13.65
C ASP A 9 -2.22 3.52 12.11
N GLY A 10 -1.39 2.73 11.42
CA GLY A 10 -1.24 2.76 9.98
C GLY A 10 -2.18 1.78 9.27
N ILE A 11 -2.52 2.09 8.02
CA ILE A 11 -3.32 1.22 7.15
C ILE A 11 -2.48 0.51 6.07
N GLY A 12 -1.20 0.90 5.92
CA GLY A 12 -0.24 0.32 4.98
C GLY A 12 1.18 0.40 5.54
N LEU A 13 2.03 -0.55 5.13
CA LEU A 13 3.45 -0.56 5.46
C LEU A 13 4.26 -1.34 4.42
N SER A 14 5.31 -0.72 3.89
CA SER A 14 6.28 -1.32 3.00
C SER A 14 7.56 -1.72 3.74
N ALA A 15 8.24 -2.76 3.27
CA ALA A 15 9.47 -3.26 3.90
C ALA A 15 10.60 -2.21 3.98
N PRO A 16 10.79 -1.30 3.00
CA PRO A 16 11.77 -0.23 3.09
C PRO A 16 11.59 0.68 4.32
N GLN A 17 10.34 0.95 4.74
CA GLN A 17 10.05 1.79 5.91
C GLN A 17 10.55 1.20 7.24
N VAL A 18 10.75 -0.12 7.29
CA VAL A 18 11.34 -0.82 8.44
C VAL A 18 12.81 -1.18 8.22
N GLY A 19 13.46 -0.57 7.22
CA GLY A 19 14.88 -0.75 6.93
C GLY A 19 15.23 -2.03 6.16
N ILE A 20 14.24 -2.70 5.56
CA ILE A 20 14.45 -3.93 4.78
C ILE A 20 14.22 -3.64 3.30
N ASN A 21 15.30 -3.63 2.51
CA ASN A 21 15.23 -3.31 1.09
C ASN A 21 14.79 -4.51 0.22
N VAL A 22 13.53 -4.90 0.34
CA VAL A 22 12.89 -5.97 -0.45
C VAL A 22 11.52 -5.52 -0.95
N GLN A 23 11.04 -6.08 -2.06
CA GLN A 23 9.72 -5.77 -2.62
C GLN A 23 8.61 -6.52 -1.88
N LEU A 24 8.29 -6.05 -0.68
CA LEU A 24 7.24 -6.59 0.17
C LEU A 24 6.44 -5.45 0.78
N MET A 25 5.13 -5.53 0.71
CA MET A 25 4.22 -4.62 1.40
C MET A 25 3.07 -5.37 2.05
N VAL A 26 2.53 -4.79 3.10
CA VAL A 26 1.32 -5.24 3.79
C VAL A 26 0.38 -4.06 3.93
N PHE A 27 -0.93 -4.31 3.86
CA PHE A 27 -1.92 -3.29 4.16
C PHE A 27 -3.22 -3.92 4.65
N ASN A 28 -3.94 -3.16 5.47
CA ASN A 28 -5.31 -3.44 5.86
C ASN A 28 -6.07 -2.11 5.80
N PRO A 29 -7.02 -1.94 4.86
CA PRO A 29 -7.77 -0.69 4.71
C PRO A 29 -8.57 -0.25 5.93
N VAL A 30 -8.90 -1.17 6.85
CA VAL A 30 -9.61 -0.85 8.10
C VAL A 30 -8.65 -0.34 9.18
N GLY A 31 -7.37 -0.74 9.14
CA GLY A 31 -6.38 -0.31 10.13
C GLY A 31 -6.51 -0.96 11.51
N GLU A 32 -7.45 -1.89 11.71
CA GLU A 32 -7.64 -2.60 12.97
C GLU A 32 -7.36 -4.09 12.85
N ARG A 33 -6.84 -4.69 13.92
CA ARG A 33 -6.47 -6.10 13.94
C ARG A 33 -7.71 -6.98 14.11
N GLY A 34 -7.91 -7.92 13.20
CA GLY A 34 -9.06 -8.82 13.21
C GLY A 34 -10.31 -8.25 12.54
N GLU A 35 -10.24 -7.01 12.06
CA GLU A 35 -11.26 -6.40 11.20
C GLU A 35 -10.71 -6.13 9.80
N GLY A 36 -11.58 -6.20 8.79
CA GLY A 36 -11.16 -6.06 7.39
C GLY A 36 -10.38 -7.26 6.86
N GLU A 37 -9.57 -6.99 5.84
CA GLU A 37 -8.76 -8.00 5.15
C GLU A 37 -7.28 -7.60 5.20
N GLU A 38 -6.44 -8.48 5.75
CA GLU A 38 -4.99 -8.34 5.75
C GLU A 38 -4.43 -8.80 4.41
N ILE A 39 -3.91 -7.85 3.62
CA ILE A 39 -3.37 -8.14 2.29
C ILE A 39 -1.85 -8.07 2.34
N VAL A 40 -1.22 -9.10 1.78
CA VAL A 40 0.24 -9.20 1.64
C VAL A 40 0.59 -9.31 0.16
N LEU A 41 1.44 -8.40 -0.32
CA LEU A 41 1.91 -8.41 -1.70
C LEU A 41 3.43 -8.56 -1.75
N VAL A 42 3.88 -9.68 -2.33
CA VAL A 42 5.29 -9.96 -2.58
C VAL A 42 5.60 -9.73 -4.05
N ASN A 43 6.65 -8.96 -4.34
CA ASN A 43 7.05 -8.54 -5.69
C ASN A 43 5.87 -8.00 -6.53
N PRO A 44 5.10 -7.01 -6.03
CA PRO A 44 3.96 -6.48 -6.76
C PRO A 44 4.41 -5.78 -8.04
N ARG A 45 3.58 -5.88 -9.08
CA ARG A 45 3.74 -5.19 -10.35
C ARG A 45 2.41 -4.59 -10.77
N VAL A 46 2.41 -3.30 -11.08
CA VAL A 46 1.23 -2.66 -11.65
C VAL A 46 1.10 -2.98 -13.13
N ASN A 47 -0.06 -3.52 -13.49
CA ASN A 47 -0.42 -3.81 -14.88
C ASN A 47 -1.18 -2.66 -15.53
N LYS A 48 -2.06 -1.99 -14.78
CA LYS A 48 -2.92 -0.93 -15.30
C LYS A 48 -3.38 0.01 -14.18
N TYR A 49 -3.38 1.31 -14.48
CA TYR A 49 -4.05 2.34 -13.70
C TYR A 49 -5.34 2.78 -14.40
N SER A 50 -6.31 3.30 -13.64
CA SER A 50 -7.46 4.01 -14.21
C SER A 50 -7.05 5.38 -14.75
N ASN A 51 -7.81 5.87 -15.74
CA ASN A 51 -7.62 7.22 -16.27
C ASN A 51 -8.16 8.32 -15.35
N LYS A 52 -9.11 7.98 -14.47
CA LYS A 52 -9.69 8.93 -13.52
C LYS A 52 -8.71 9.15 -12.37
N MET A 53 -8.28 10.39 -12.20
CA MET A 53 -7.47 10.86 -11.08
C MET A 53 -8.40 11.41 -10.00
N ILE A 54 -8.09 11.13 -8.74
CA ILE A 54 -8.82 11.66 -7.59
C ILE A 54 -7.82 12.27 -6.58
N PRO A 55 -8.07 13.49 -6.07
CA PRO A 55 -7.31 14.03 -4.96
C PRO A 55 -7.71 13.32 -3.66
N TYR A 56 -6.75 13.11 -2.77
CA TYR A 56 -6.98 12.60 -1.43
C TYR A 56 -5.88 13.10 -0.50
N GLU A 57 -6.24 13.43 0.73
CA GLU A 57 -5.27 13.82 1.76
C GLU A 57 -4.55 12.56 2.26
N GLU A 58 -3.26 12.47 1.98
CA GLU A 58 -2.40 11.35 2.39
C GLU A 58 -1.49 11.77 3.56
N GLY A 59 -1.33 10.85 4.51
CA GLY A 59 -0.29 10.88 5.54
C GLY A 59 0.68 9.72 5.35
N CYS A 60 1.88 9.82 5.92
CA CYS A 60 2.89 8.78 5.81
C CYS A 60 3.56 8.52 7.16
N LEU A 61 3.73 7.26 7.55
CA LEU A 61 4.42 6.90 8.80
C LEU A 61 5.89 7.35 8.83
N SER A 62 6.50 7.53 7.65
CA SER A 62 7.85 8.07 7.52
C SER A 62 7.91 9.59 7.78
N PHE A 63 6.77 10.29 7.79
CA PHE A 63 6.64 11.74 7.97
C PHE A 63 5.55 12.07 9.01
N PRO A 64 5.78 11.81 10.31
CA PRO A 64 4.77 12.00 11.34
C PRO A 64 4.20 13.43 11.37
N GLY A 65 2.87 13.54 11.29
CA GLY A 65 2.14 14.80 11.36
C GLY A 65 2.06 15.61 10.06
N ILE A 66 2.67 15.12 8.97
CA ILE A 66 2.57 15.76 7.65
C ILE A 66 1.45 15.10 6.86
N HIS A 67 0.54 15.93 6.35
CA HIS A 67 -0.55 15.53 5.48
C HIS A 67 -0.56 16.45 4.24
N ALA A 68 -0.80 15.87 3.07
CA ALA A 68 -0.84 16.61 1.81
C ALA A 68 -1.86 16.00 0.85
N ASP A 69 -2.48 16.85 0.03
CA ASP A 69 -3.33 16.39 -1.07
C ASP A 69 -2.48 15.80 -2.20
N VAL A 70 -2.70 14.53 -2.52
CA VAL A 70 -2.01 13.81 -3.59
C VAL A 70 -3.03 13.30 -4.61
N GLU A 71 -2.83 13.62 -5.88
CA GLU A 71 -3.65 13.09 -6.97
C GLU A 71 -3.12 11.73 -7.44
N ARG A 72 -3.96 10.69 -7.36
CA ARG A 72 -3.64 9.36 -7.87
C ARG A 72 -4.80 8.76 -8.65
N PRO A 73 -4.53 7.77 -9.53
CA PRO A 73 -5.57 6.94 -10.13
C PRO A 73 -6.54 6.35 -9.11
N GLU A 74 -7.84 6.41 -9.40
CA GLU A 74 -8.92 5.85 -8.57
C GLU A 74 -8.82 4.34 -8.37
N SER A 75 -8.32 3.61 -9.38
CA SER A 75 -8.16 2.16 -9.31
C SER A 75 -6.91 1.66 -10.02
N VAL A 76 -6.47 0.47 -9.63
CA VAL A 76 -5.24 -0.16 -10.11
C VAL A 76 -5.42 -1.67 -10.21
N LYS A 77 -4.80 -2.27 -11.23
CA LYS A 77 -4.70 -3.72 -11.41
C LYS A 77 -3.27 -4.17 -11.22
N ILE A 78 -3.06 -5.16 -10.36
CA ILE A 78 -1.76 -5.56 -9.83
C ILE A 78 -1.59 -7.07 -10.03
N ASP A 79 -0.38 -7.49 -10.39
CA ASP A 79 0.07 -8.87 -10.23
C ASP A 79 1.05 -8.94 -9.06
N ALA A 80 0.91 -9.94 -8.21
CA ALA A 80 1.80 -10.15 -7.07
C ALA A 80 1.96 -11.64 -6.77
N ARG A 81 2.74 -11.95 -5.74
CA ARG A 81 2.83 -13.27 -5.13
C ARG A 81 2.35 -13.24 -3.70
N ASP A 82 1.76 -14.34 -3.25
CA ASP A 82 1.39 -14.54 -1.86
C ASP A 82 2.61 -14.98 -1.02
N ILE A 83 2.39 -15.21 0.27
CA ILE A 83 3.42 -15.69 1.20
C ILE A 83 3.97 -17.09 0.85
N ASN A 84 3.23 -17.87 0.05
CA ASN A 84 3.64 -19.20 -0.43
C ASN A 84 4.36 -19.12 -1.80
N GLY A 85 4.48 -17.92 -2.38
CA GLY A 85 5.09 -17.67 -3.68
C GLY A 85 4.18 -17.89 -4.89
N ALA A 86 2.91 -18.24 -4.66
CA ALA A 86 1.89 -18.42 -5.69
C ALA A 86 1.52 -17.06 -6.31
N ARG A 87 1.42 -17.02 -7.64
CA ARG A 87 1.08 -15.78 -8.37
C ARG A 87 -0.43 -15.55 -8.35
N PHE A 88 -0.82 -14.30 -8.16
CA PHE A 88 -2.21 -13.88 -8.29
C PHE A 88 -2.30 -12.46 -8.86
N SER A 89 -3.50 -12.11 -9.30
CA SER A 89 -3.83 -10.76 -9.77
C SER A 89 -4.96 -10.21 -8.92
N VAL A 90 -4.89 -8.92 -8.58
CA VAL A 90 -5.93 -8.22 -7.82
C VAL A 90 -6.24 -6.88 -8.47
N SER A 91 -7.51 -6.49 -8.46
CA SER A 91 -7.95 -5.16 -8.84
C SER A 91 -8.41 -4.44 -7.59
N LEU A 92 -7.83 -3.28 -7.30
CA LEU A 92 -8.18 -2.45 -6.16
C LEU A 92 -8.81 -1.15 -6.65
N SER A 93 -9.78 -0.62 -5.91
CA SER A 93 -10.37 0.72 -6.08
C SER A 93 -10.36 1.48 -4.76
N ASP A 94 -10.69 2.77 -4.82
CA ASP A 94 -10.95 3.62 -3.65
C ASP A 94 -9.77 3.63 -2.66
N LEU A 95 -10.05 3.46 -1.36
CA LEU A 95 -9.03 3.47 -0.31
C LEU A 95 -7.99 2.34 -0.46
N PRO A 96 -8.36 1.07 -0.72
CA PRO A 96 -7.36 0.03 -1.00
C PRO A 96 -6.40 0.38 -2.16
N ALA A 97 -6.91 0.95 -3.25
CA ALA A 97 -6.06 1.38 -4.37
C ALA A 97 -5.13 2.52 -3.97
N ARG A 98 -5.61 3.47 -3.16
CA ARG A 98 -4.83 4.58 -2.61
C ARG A 98 -3.66 4.07 -1.77
N VAL A 99 -3.95 3.23 -0.78
CA VAL A 99 -2.94 2.66 0.13
C VAL A 99 -1.91 1.86 -0.65
N PHE A 100 -2.36 1.02 -1.59
CA PHE A 100 -1.44 0.27 -2.43
C PHE A 100 -0.48 1.18 -3.21
N GLN A 101 -1.00 2.23 -3.86
CA GLN A 101 -0.16 3.12 -4.68
C GLN A 101 0.87 3.86 -3.83
N HIS A 102 0.48 4.32 -2.63
CA HIS A 102 1.40 4.91 -1.66
C HIS A 102 2.53 3.94 -1.26
N GLU A 103 2.17 2.72 -0.86
CA GLU A 103 3.16 1.71 -0.45
C GLU A 103 4.02 1.22 -1.63
N PHE A 104 3.47 1.23 -2.84
CA PHE A 104 4.20 0.87 -4.05
C PHE A 104 5.29 1.89 -4.39
N ASP A 105 5.03 3.17 -4.15
CA ASP A 105 6.04 4.22 -4.33
C ASP A 105 7.23 4.02 -3.38
N HIS A 106 6.99 3.65 -2.12
CA HIS A 106 8.09 3.29 -1.20
C HIS A 106 8.95 2.13 -1.71
N LEU A 107 8.35 1.14 -2.37
CA LEU A 107 9.10 0.04 -3.01
C LEU A 107 9.95 0.51 -4.20
N GLN A 108 9.59 1.63 -4.83
CA GLN A 108 10.33 2.27 -5.92
C GLN A 108 11.26 3.39 -5.43
N VAL A 109 11.44 3.55 -4.11
CA VAL A 109 12.24 4.62 -3.49
C VAL A 109 11.65 6.02 -3.71
N PHE A 110 10.37 6.09 -4.11
CA PHE A 110 9.60 7.33 -4.13
C PHE A 110 8.89 7.52 -2.79
N VAL A 111 8.58 8.78 -2.48
CA VAL A 111 7.96 9.19 -1.22
C VAL A 111 6.84 10.17 -1.56
N LEU A 112 5.62 9.82 -1.13
CA LEU A 112 4.38 10.61 -1.24
C LEU A 112 3.91 10.93 -2.66
#